data_AF-A0A3L6MZU2-F1
#
_entry.id   AF-A0A3L6MZU2-F1
#
_cell.length_a   1.000
_cell.length_b   1.000
_cell.length_c   1.000
_cell.angle_alpha   90.00
_cell.angle_beta   90.00
_cell.angle_gamma   90.00
#
_symmetry.space_group_name_H-M   'P 1'
#
loop_
_entity.id
_entity.type
_entity.pdbx_description
1 polymer ?
#
loop_
_entity_poly.entity_id
_entity_poly.type
_entity_poly.pdbx_seq_one_letter_code
_entity_poly.pdbx_strand_id
1 'polypeptide(L)'
;MNYRTNVFGFPASPEIPLHQRNLGFMDQRKALAWVSRNIGAFGGDPSKVTIFGESVGGYSVKQLLINPPRPLPFRAAIIQSQAFGPAGGGEASWATLVKELECNATTAAQQLACVLDAPAEAIRNILDYRGLSFTPVVDNITNGPFLNDAFYQGSIAEVPILIGTNADEGTVLTSVMPPPEQMLGAIFGNNTASKELARLHYPSNATVAELQSRILTDYSYTCTTSAIAELLAHGYQNVWRYFFNATFPNNAPFKEAGAWHTSEIPLVFGTYRVDNETTAAQVRLSDSMQSAWAGFAKHPEDGPGWPMVGSQDKDLQLFDTNYAVRGRTIDRNLVDTACSYYDVSAQLNGL
;
A
#
# COMPACT_ATOMS: atom_id res chain seq x y z
N MET A 1 -14.15 7.17 -2.03
CA MET A 1 -13.92 8.42 -2.79
C MET A 1 -13.14 8.06 -4.04
N ASN A 2 -13.35 8.76 -5.15
CA ASN A 2 -12.52 8.54 -6.34
C ASN A 2 -11.44 9.63 -6.37
N TYR A 3 -10.27 9.28 -6.88
CA TYR A 3 -9.19 10.23 -7.17
C TYR A 3 -8.63 9.91 -8.56
N ARG A 4 -8.05 10.89 -9.23
CA ARG A 4 -7.44 10.67 -10.55
C ARG A 4 -6.24 9.74 -10.43
N THR A 5 -6.11 8.81 -11.36
CA THR A 5 -5.03 7.81 -11.41
C THR A 5 -4.22 7.94 -12.70
N ASN A 6 -3.04 7.30 -12.73
CA ASN A 6 -2.15 7.27 -13.88
C ASN A 6 -1.89 8.69 -14.43
N VAL A 7 -1.73 8.91 -15.74
CA VAL A 7 -1.40 10.23 -16.31
C VAL A 7 -2.39 11.36 -15.95
N PHE A 8 -3.65 11.03 -15.66
CA PHE A 8 -4.65 12.03 -15.25
C PHE A 8 -4.44 12.51 -13.80
N GLY A 9 -3.87 11.66 -12.95
CA GLY A 9 -3.59 11.96 -11.55
C GLY A 9 -2.14 12.33 -11.27
N PHE A 10 -1.21 11.86 -12.10
CA PHE A 10 0.23 11.93 -11.88
C PHE A 10 1.00 12.30 -13.16
N PRO A 11 0.60 13.35 -13.91
CA PRO A 11 1.25 13.67 -15.18
C PRO A 11 2.72 14.05 -14.98
N ALA A 12 3.57 13.55 -15.87
CA ALA A 12 5.01 13.80 -15.85
C ALA A 12 5.47 14.82 -16.92
N SER A 13 4.57 15.72 -17.33
CA SER A 13 4.90 16.79 -18.27
C SER A 13 5.96 17.72 -17.68
N PRO A 14 7.04 18.04 -18.40
CA PRO A 14 8.05 18.98 -17.92
C PRO A 14 7.50 20.41 -17.72
N GLU A 15 6.43 20.77 -18.41
CA GLU A 15 5.75 22.07 -18.28
C GLU A 15 4.99 22.21 -16.94
N ILE A 16 4.52 21.11 -16.37
CA ILE A 16 3.80 21.14 -15.10
C ILE A 16 4.83 21.26 -13.96
N PRO A 17 4.76 22.27 -13.08
CA PRO A 17 5.66 22.36 -11.93
C PRO A 17 5.54 21.14 -11.02
N LEU A 18 6.66 20.70 -10.42
CA LEU A 18 6.73 19.46 -9.61
C LEU A 18 5.62 19.38 -8.54
N HIS A 19 5.39 20.47 -7.82
CA HIS A 19 4.37 20.60 -6.77
C HIS A 19 2.91 20.56 -7.25
N GLN A 20 2.68 20.44 -8.57
CA GLN A 20 1.36 20.34 -9.19
C GLN A 20 1.16 19.00 -9.91
N ARG A 21 2.15 18.10 -9.88
CA ARG A 21 2.09 16.81 -10.58
C ARG A 21 1.35 15.73 -9.81
N ASN A 22 1.16 15.87 -8.49
CA ASN A 22 0.46 14.87 -7.66
C ASN A 22 -1.04 15.17 -7.51
N LEU A 23 -1.74 15.38 -8.62
CA LEU A 23 -3.17 15.71 -8.66
C LEU A 23 -4.04 14.65 -7.95
N GLY A 24 -3.69 13.37 -8.06
CA GLY A 24 -4.38 12.28 -7.38
C GLY A 24 -4.33 12.42 -5.85
N PHE A 25 -3.19 12.83 -5.28
CA PHE A 25 -3.09 13.10 -3.84
C PHE A 25 -3.80 14.39 -3.44
N MET A 26 -3.82 15.40 -4.31
CA MET A 26 -4.63 16.60 -4.08
C MET A 26 -6.13 16.30 -4.05
N ASP A 27 -6.61 15.37 -4.90
CA ASP A 27 -8.01 14.91 -4.89
C ASP A 27 -8.37 14.25 -3.55
N GLN A 28 -7.49 13.37 -3.04
CA GLN A 28 -7.68 12.73 -1.73
C GLN A 28 -7.74 13.77 -0.60
N ARG A 29 -6.84 14.75 -0.58
CA ARG A 29 -6.86 15.84 0.40
C ARG A 29 -8.13 16.70 0.29
N LYS A 30 -8.60 16.96 -0.93
CA LYS A 30 -9.85 17.68 -1.17
C LYS A 30 -11.06 16.91 -0.65
N ALA A 31 -11.07 15.58 -0.82
CA ALA A 31 -12.10 14.72 -0.25
C ALA A 31 -12.09 14.74 1.29
N LEU A 32 -10.93 14.66 1.92
CA LEU A 32 -10.80 14.79 3.38
C LEU A 32 -11.28 16.15 3.88
N ALA A 33 -10.89 17.23 3.21
CA ALA A 33 -11.35 18.57 3.54
C ALA A 33 -12.88 18.73 3.39
N TRP A 34 -13.49 18.01 2.43
CA TRP A 34 -14.94 17.94 2.31
C TRP A 34 -15.56 17.19 3.50
N VAL A 35 -15.00 16.04 3.90
CA VAL A 35 -15.47 15.28 5.06
C VAL A 35 -15.43 16.16 6.32
N SER A 36 -14.30 16.81 6.60
CA SER A 36 -14.16 17.68 7.78
C SER A 36 -15.20 18.80 7.83
N ARG A 37 -15.62 19.34 6.68
CA ARG A 37 -16.61 20.43 6.61
C ARG A 37 -18.07 19.97 6.60
N ASN A 38 -18.36 18.77 6.09
CA ASN A 38 -19.73 18.38 5.72
C ASN A 38 -20.24 17.15 6.45
N ILE A 39 -19.38 16.29 7.00
CA ILE A 39 -19.82 14.99 7.52
C ILE A 39 -20.78 15.11 8.72
N GLY A 40 -20.73 16.23 9.44
CA GLY A 40 -21.70 16.57 10.49
C GLY A 40 -23.16 16.55 10.02
N ALA A 41 -23.43 16.98 8.78
CA ALA A 41 -24.78 16.96 8.21
C ALA A 41 -25.30 15.54 7.95
N PHE A 42 -24.42 14.54 7.90
CA PHE A 42 -24.73 13.12 7.72
C PHE A 42 -24.73 12.36 9.06
N GLY A 43 -24.60 13.05 10.19
CA GLY A 43 -24.52 12.45 11.51
C GLY A 43 -23.14 11.89 11.89
N GLY A 44 -22.11 12.13 11.07
CA GLY A 44 -20.73 11.79 11.42
C GLY A 44 -20.06 12.88 12.25
N ASP A 45 -19.04 12.51 13.02
CA ASP A 45 -18.24 13.45 13.81
C ASP A 45 -16.93 13.77 13.07
N PRO A 46 -16.71 15.02 12.61
CA PRO A 46 -15.50 15.40 11.87
C PRO A 46 -14.22 15.31 12.71
N SER A 47 -14.33 15.25 14.05
CA SER A 47 -13.19 15.02 14.93
C SER A 47 -12.83 13.53 15.08
N LYS A 48 -13.70 12.63 14.60
CA LYS A 48 -13.55 11.17 14.73
C LYS A 48 -13.32 10.45 13.40
N VAL A 49 -12.64 11.11 12.46
CA VAL A 49 -12.31 10.53 11.16
C VAL A 49 -11.10 9.61 11.27
N THR A 50 -11.25 8.35 10.85
CA THR A 50 -10.16 7.40 10.63
C THR A 50 -10.00 7.19 9.13
N ILE A 51 -8.77 7.32 8.61
CA ILE A 51 -8.46 7.00 7.22
C ILE A 51 -7.96 5.57 7.10
N PHE A 52 -8.32 4.89 6.02
CA PHE A 52 -7.87 3.53 5.75
C PHE A 52 -7.74 3.27 4.26
N GLY A 53 -6.81 2.40 3.88
CA GLY A 53 -6.57 2.05 2.49
C GLY A 53 -5.70 0.80 2.36
N GLU A 54 -5.88 0.12 1.24
CA GLU A 54 -5.19 -1.12 0.88
C GLU A 54 -4.26 -0.90 -0.31
N SER A 55 -3.13 -1.60 -0.39
CA SER A 55 -2.16 -1.50 -1.49
C SER A 55 -1.67 -0.06 -1.71
N VAL A 56 -1.84 0.49 -2.92
CA VAL A 56 -1.58 1.90 -3.24
C VAL A 56 -2.44 2.89 -2.45
N GLY A 57 -3.61 2.46 -1.97
CA GLY A 57 -4.42 3.18 -0.98
C GLY A 57 -3.76 3.18 0.40
N GLY A 58 -3.14 2.07 0.81
CA GLY A 58 -2.31 2.00 2.01
C GLY A 58 -1.09 2.91 1.91
N TYR A 59 -0.45 2.96 0.73
CA TYR A 59 0.61 3.94 0.45
C TYR A 59 0.10 5.37 0.57
N SER A 60 -1.09 5.66 0.04
CA SER A 60 -1.73 6.97 0.17
C SER A 60 -1.97 7.37 1.63
N VAL A 61 -2.44 6.42 2.47
CA VAL A 61 -2.58 6.64 3.92
C VAL A 61 -1.23 6.94 4.56
N LYS A 62 -0.18 6.17 4.23
CA LYS A 62 1.19 6.46 4.69
C LYS A 62 1.63 7.86 4.26
N GLN A 63 1.39 8.28 3.02
CA GLN A 63 1.74 9.63 2.54
C GLN A 63 1.02 10.72 3.32
N LEU A 64 -0.26 10.51 3.67
CA LEU A 64 -1.01 11.42 4.53
C LEU A 64 -0.50 11.46 5.97
N LEU A 65 0.14 10.40 6.46
CA LEU A 65 0.81 10.40 7.76
C LEU A 65 2.13 11.17 7.73
N ILE A 66 2.97 10.98 6.71
CA ILE A 66 4.28 11.66 6.64
C ILE A 66 4.18 13.12 6.16
N ASN A 67 3.12 13.45 5.41
CA ASN A 67 2.79 14.81 4.99
C ASN A 67 1.31 15.09 5.24
N PRO A 68 0.91 15.32 6.49
CA PRO A 68 -0.47 15.61 6.78
C PRO A 68 -0.83 17.03 6.30
N PRO A 69 -1.98 17.21 5.63
CA PRO A 69 -2.54 18.55 5.51
C PRO A 69 -2.84 19.12 6.90
N ARG A 70 -2.66 20.43 7.08
CA ARG A 70 -2.98 21.13 8.33
C ARG A 70 -4.21 22.03 8.14
N PRO A 71 -5.16 22.06 9.10
CA PRO A 71 -5.23 21.22 10.30
C PRO A 71 -5.43 19.73 9.95
N LEU A 72 -4.97 18.85 10.85
CA LEU A 72 -5.02 17.40 10.64
C LEU A 72 -6.48 16.92 10.50
N PRO A 73 -6.90 16.31 9.36
CA PRO A 73 -8.30 16.02 9.10
C PRO A 73 -8.72 14.60 9.53
N PHE A 74 -7.86 13.88 10.24
CA PHE A 74 -8.10 12.53 10.75
C PHE A 74 -7.41 12.34 12.10
N ARG A 75 -7.86 11.35 12.87
CA ARG A 75 -7.36 11.04 14.20
C ARG A 75 -6.77 9.64 14.37
N ALA A 76 -6.85 8.81 13.32
CA ALA A 76 -6.26 7.48 13.30
C ALA A 76 -6.09 7.02 11.84
N ALA A 77 -5.21 6.05 11.62
CA ALA A 77 -4.95 5.49 10.30
C ALA A 77 -4.91 3.96 10.30
N ILE A 78 -5.41 3.34 9.22
CA ILE A 78 -5.28 1.91 8.96
C ILE A 78 -4.58 1.69 7.62
N ILE A 79 -3.49 0.95 7.62
CA ILE A 79 -2.62 0.71 6.46
C ILE A 79 -2.66 -0.79 6.15
N GLN A 80 -3.34 -1.17 5.08
CA GLN A 80 -3.47 -2.57 4.68
C GLN A 80 -2.54 -2.84 3.49
N SER A 81 -1.66 -3.84 3.62
CA SER A 81 -0.83 -4.36 2.53
C SER A 81 -0.15 -3.26 1.71
N GLN A 82 0.42 -2.24 2.39
CA GLN A 82 0.96 -1.11 1.65
C GLN A 82 2.21 -1.54 0.90
N ALA A 83 2.17 -1.32 -0.40
CA ALA A 83 3.33 -1.40 -1.25
C ALA A 83 3.34 -0.19 -2.17
N PHE A 84 4.54 0.19 -2.58
CA PHE A 84 4.71 1.09 -3.70
C PHE A 84 5.96 0.67 -4.45
N GLY A 85 5.81 0.45 -5.76
CA GLY A 85 6.91 0.07 -6.64
C GLY A 85 7.86 1.23 -6.92
N PRO A 86 9.00 0.97 -7.58
CA PRO A 86 10.02 1.98 -7.82
C PRO A 86 9.44 3.23 -8.49
N ALA A 87 9.82 4.40 -7.97
CA ALA A 87 9.53 5.68 -8.59
C ALA A 87 10.35 5.82 -9.88
N GLY A 88 9.72 6.28 -10.97
CA GLY A 88 10.42 6.53 -12.22
C GLY A 88 9.63 6.14 -13.46
N GLY A 89 10.18 6.47 -14.63
CA GLY A 89 9.58 6.14 -15.93
C GLY A 89 8.42 7.04 -16.36
N GLY A 90 7.90 7.92 -15.50
CA GLY A 90 6.85 8.87 -15.86
C GLY A 90 7.24 9.79 -17.02
N GLU A 91 8.47 10.31 -17.02
CA GLU A 91 8.97 11.19 -18.11
C GLU A 91 9.13 10.43 -19.43
N ALA A 92 9.63 9.19 -19.39
CA ALA A 92 9.71 8.33 -20.56
C ALA A 92 8.30 7.99 -21.08
N SER A 93 7.37 7.65 -20.16
CA SER A 93 5.97 7.40 -20.48
C SER A 93 5.29 8.64 -21.06
N TRP A 94 5.60 9.83 -20.55
CA TRP A 94 5.11 11.10 -21.09
C TRP A 94 5.60 11.32 -22.52
N ALA A 95 6.90 11.12 -22.78
CA ALA A 95 7.47 11.25 -24.12
C ALA A 95 6.84 10.25 -25.11
N THR A 96 6.60 9.01 -24.67
CA THR A 96 5.88 8.02 -25.50
C THR A 96 4.43 8.45 -25.74
N LEU A 97 3.71 8.92 -24.72
CA LEU A 97 2.33 9.37 -24.87
C LEU A 97 2.22 10.54 -25.87
N VAL A 98 3.08 11.54 -25.76
CA VAL A 98 3.16 12.69 -26.69
C VAL A 98 3.36 12.21 -28.12
N LYS A 99 4.26 11.24 -28.32
CA LYS A 99 4.53 10.66 -29.64
C LYS A 99 3.33 9.91 -30.22
N GLU A 100 2.69 9.05 -29.43
CA GLU A 100 1.56 8.22 -29.88
C GLU A 100 0.29 9.06 -30.14
N LEU A 101 0.13 10.20 -29.47
CA LEU A 101 -0.93 11.17 -29.74
C LEU A 101 -0.60 12.12 -30.91
N GLU A 102 0.56 11.96 -31.54
CA GLU A 102 1.07 12.85 -32.60
C GLU A 102 1.22 14.32 -32.14
N CYS A 103 1.34 14.55 -30.83
CA CYS A 103 1.53 15.85 -30.22
C CYS A 103 2.98 16.36 -30.33
N ASN A 104 3.63 16.20 -31.49
CA ASN A 104 5.05 16.45 -31.72
C ASN A 104 5.39 17.96 -31.89
N ALA A 105 4.81 18.81 -31.05
CA ALA A 105 5.07 20.25 -31.05
C ALA A 105 6.50 20.58 -30.57
N THR A 106 6.99 21.77 -30.94
CA THR A 106 8.36 22.21 -30.67
C THR A 106 8.61 22.65 -29.23
N THR A 107 7.56 22.97 -28.46
CA THR A 107 7.67 23.42 -27.06
C THR A 107 6.88 22.51 -26.12
N ALA A 108 7.36 22.34 -24.89
CA ALA A 108 6.68 21.55 -23.85
C ALA A 108 5.25 22.05 -23.56
N ALA A 109 5.05 23.37 -23.55
CA ALA A 109 3.74 23.98 -23.40
C ALA A 109 2.75 23.57 -24.51
N GLN A 110 3.18 23.57 -25.77
CA GLN A 110 2.33 23.13 -26.89
C GLN A 110 2.08 21.62 -26.86
N GLN A 111 3.07 20.82 -26.46
CA GLN A 111 2.89 19.37 -26.27
C GLN A 111 1.83 19.10 -25.20
N LEU A 112 1.92 19.77 -24.04
CA LEU A 112 0.94 19.66 -22.98
C LEU A 112 -0.46 20.10 -23.45
N ALA A 113 -0.58 21.24 -24.15
CA ALA A 113 -1.85 21.71 -24.67
C ALA A 113 -2.50 20.69 -25.63
N CYS A 114 -1.71 20.07 -26.50
CA CYS A 114 -2.17 19.02 -27.40
C CYS A 114 -2.64 17.77 -26.64
N VAL A 115 -1.88 17.31 -25.64
CA VAL A 115 -2.29 16.17 -24.80
C VAL A 115 -3.57 16.48 -24.00
N LEU A 116 -3.76 17.73 -23.55
CA LEU A 116 -4.98 18.17 -22.85
C LEU A 116 -6.21 18.23 -23.77
N ASP A 117 -6.02 18.48 -25.07
CA ASP A 117 -7.10 18.51 -26.07
C ASP A 117 -7.45 17.10 -26.58
N ALA A 118 -6.55 16.12 -26.40
CA ALA A 118 -6.78 14.75 -26.83
C ALA A 118 -7.95 14.07 -26.10
N PRO A 119 -8.76 13.24 -26.79
CA PRO A 119 -9.82 12.48 -26.14
C PRO A 119 -9.28 11.56 -25.05
N ALA A 120 -9.92 11.54 -23.88
CA ALA A 120 -9.51 10.72 -22.75
C ALA A 120 -9.45 9.21 -23.09
N GLU A 121 -10.33 8.73 -23.98
CA GLU A 121 -10.31 7.35 -24.45
C GLU A 121 -9.08 7.03 -25.29
N ALA A 122 -8.61 7.98 -26.12
CA ALA A 122 -7.39 7.80 -26.89
C ALA A 122 -6.16 7.69 -25.98
N ILE A 123 -6.07 8.58 -24.97
CA ILE A 123 -5.05 8.51 -23.93
C ILE A 123 -5.09 7.14 -23.25
N ARG A 124 -6.27 6.71 -22.75
CA ARG A 124 -6.42 5.44 -22.04
C ARG A 124 -5.97 4.25 -22.89
N ASN A 125 -6.40 4.19 -24.15
CA ASN A 125 -5.99 3.13 -25.06
C ASN A 125 -4.46 3.08 -25.19
N ILE A 126 -3.81 4.22 -25.36
CA ILE A 126 -2.34 4.33 -25.42
C ILE A 126 -1.67 3.81 -24.15
N LEU A 127 -2.17 4.19 -22.98
CA LEU A 127 -1.65 3.70 -21.70
C LEU A 127 -1.72 2.16 -21.67
N ASP A 128 -2.84 1.57 -22.07
CA ASP A 128 -3.08 0.13 -21.98
C ASP A 128 -2.17 -0.67 -22.94
N TYR A 129 -2.13 -0.33 -24.24
CA TYR A 129 -1.37 -1.15 -25.21
C TYR A 129 0.14 -0.91 -25.15
N ARG A 130 0.60 0.27 -24.68
CA ARG A 130 2.03 0.54 -24.48
C ARG A 130 2.52 0.18 -23.06
N GLY A 131 1.60 -0.07 -22.13
CA GLY A 131 1.94 -0.29 -20.72
C GLY A 131 2.55 0.95 -20.06
N LEU A 132 2.03 2.15 -20.38
CA LEU A 132 2.55 3.40 -19.80
C LEU A 132 2.08 3.57 -18.37
N SER A 133 3.01 3.91 -17.49
CA SER A 133 2.75 4.10 -16.07
C SER A 133 3.24 5.48 -15.61
N PHE A 134 2.40 6.11 -14.81
CA PHE A 134 2.65 7.42 -14.24
C PHE A 134 2.42 7.33 -12.74
N THR A 135 3.47 7.62 -11.98
CA THR A 135 3.56 7.46 -10.53
C THR A 135 3.70 8.81 -9.83
N PRO A 136 3.31 8.92 -8.54
CA PRO A 136 3.56 10.13 -7.77
C PRO A 136 5.03 10.54 -7.79
N VAL A 137 5.28 11.84 -7.87
CA VAL A 137 6.62 12.42 -7.79
C VAL A 137 6.92 12.86 -6.36
N VAL A 138 8.19 12.91 -5.96
CA VAL A 138 8.59 13.49 -4.67
C VAL A 138 8.53 15.02 -4.79
N ASP A 139 7.50 15.64 -4.20
CA ASP A 139 7.27 17.10 -4.27
C ASP A 139 7.45 17.79 -2.90
N ASN A 140 7.72 17.04 -1.84
CA ASN A 140 7.84 17.50 -0.46
C ASN A 140 6.59 18.26 0.05
N ILE A 141 5.43 18.04 -0.58
CA ILE A 141 4.16 18.67 -0.21
C ILE A 141 3.08 17.62 -0.03
N THR A 142 2.94 16.71 -0.99
CA THR A 142 1.97 15.60 -1.01
C THR A 142 2.64 14.23 -0.96
N ASN A 143 3.89 14.14 -1.40
CA ASN A 143 4.69 12.93 -1.41
C ASN A 143 6.17 13.27 -1.13
N GLY A 144 6.79 12.51 -0.24
CA GLY A 144 8.09 12.89 0.33
C GLY A 144 7.93 13.97 1.41
N PRO A 145 8.74 14.00 2.48
CA PRO A 145 9.99 13.28 2.62
C PRO A 145 9.78 11.78 2.80
N PHE A 146 10.83 10.98 2.63
CA PHE A 146 10.72 9.54 2.90
C PHE A 146 10.40 9.29 4.37
N LEU A 147 9.88 8.11 4.71
CA LEU A 147 9.40 7.85 6.06
C LEU A 147 10.48 8.07 7.12
N ASN A 148 11.72 7.66 6.83
CA ASN A 148 12.85 7.87 7.73
C ASN A 148 13.16 9.36 7.95
N ASP A 149 13.15 10.14 6.87
CA ASP A 149 13.35 11.59 6.95
C ASP A 149 12.21 12.26 7.72
N ALA A 150 10.96 11.88 7.45
CA ALA A 150 9.78 12.38 8.16
C ALA A 150 9.86 12.10 9.67
N PHE A 151 10.35 10.90 10.02
CA PHE A 151 10.57 10.47 11.39
C PHE A 151 11.58 11.37 12.10
N TYR A 152 12.78 11.55 11.53
CA TYR A 152 13.82 12.38 12.14
C TYR A 152 13.48 13.88 12.14
N GLN A 153 12.66 14.34 11.20
CA GLN A 153 12.17 15.72 11.14
C GLN A 153 11.01 15.98 12.11
N GLY A 154 10.39 14.95 12.68
CA GLY A 154 9.20 15.08 13.52
C GLY A 154 7.97 15.59 12.75
N SER A 155 7.85 15.27 11.47
CA SER A 155 6.75 15.73 10.60
C SER A 155 5.60 14.73 10.46
N ILE A 156 5.79 13.49 10.96
CA ILE A 156 4.77 12.44 10.96
C ILE A 156 3.58 12.86 11.83
N ALA A 157 2.36 12.62 11.34
CA ALA A 157 1.14 12.80 12.11
C ALA A 157 1.12 11.88 13.34
N GLU A 158 1.03 12.47 14.53
CA GLU A 158 0.91 11.76 15.80
C GLU A 158 -0.51 11.25 16.02
N VAL A 159 -0.79 10.05 15.51
CA VAL A 159 -2.07 9.37 15.63
C VAL A 159 -1.87 7.86 15.81
N PRO A 160 -2.80 7.16 16.47
CA PRO A 160 -2.84 5.69 16.47
C PRO A 160 -2.89 5.07 15.07
N ILE A 161 -2.14 3.97 14.87
CA ILE A 161 -2.00 3.29 13.57
C ILE A 161 -2.25 1.78 13.71
N LEU A 162 -3.09 1.24 12.84
CA LEU A 162 -3.24 -0.19 12.59
C LEU A 162 -2.62 -0.55 11.23
N ILE A 163 -1.68 -1.48 11.18
CA ILE A 163 -1.00 -1.86 9.94
C ILE A 163 -0.92 -3.38 9.77
N GLY A 164 -0.95 -3.92 8.55
CA GLY A 164 -0.79 -5.35 8.34
C GLY A 164 -0.65 -5.77 6.89
N THR A 165 -0.41 -7.07 6.68
CA THR A 165 -0.21 -7.72 5.37
C THR A 165 -0.88 -9.08 5.31
N ASN A 166 -1.03 -9.58 4.09
CA ASN A 166 -1.50 -10.94 3.81
C ASN A 166 -0.31 -11.91 3.64
N ALA A 167 -0.55 -13.21 3.79
CA ALA A 167 0.52 -14.22 3.79
C ALA A 167 1.07 -14.56 2.39
N ASP A 168 0.28 -14.35 1.33
CA ASP A 168 0.61 -14.76 -0.04
C ASP A 168 0.35 -13.63 -1.05
N GLU A 169 0.70 -12.39 -0.68
CA GLU A 169 0.49 -11.14 -1.45
C GLU A 169 0.82 -11.30 -2.95
N GLY A 170 1.99 -11.87 -3.25
CA GLY A 170 2.51 -11.90 -4.60
C GLY A 170 1.83 -12.85 -5.56
N THR A 171 1.01 -13.80 -5.09
CA THR A 171 0.48 -14.91 -5.91
C THR A 171 -0.31 -14.43 -7.13
N VAL A 172 -1.16 -13.42 -6.96
CA VAL A 172 -2.01 -12.85 -8.03
C VAL A 172 -1.30 -11.79 -8.86
N LEU A 173 -0.07 -11.41 -8.49
CA LEU A 173 0.69 -10.31 -9.11
C LEU A 173 1.87 -10.81 -9.97
N THR A 174 2.15 -12.11 -9.97
CA THR A 174 3.31 -12.71 -10.67
C THR A 174 3.40 -12.32 -12.16
N SER A 175 2.28 -12.26 -12.87
CA SER A 175 2.25 -11.99 -14.32
C SER A 175 2.68 -10.58 -14.72
N VAL A 176 2.62 -9.62 -13.79
CA VAL A 176 3.02 -8.23 -14.02
C VAL A 176 4.40 -7.92 -13.44
N MET A 177 5.04 -8.89 -12.80
CA MET A 177 6.36 -8.72 -12.22
C MET A 177 7.47 -9.05 -13.21
N PRO A 178 8.62 -8.35 -13.13
CA PRO A 178 9.83 -8.75 -13.85
C PRO A 178 10.33 -10.14 -13.42
N PRO A 179 11.25 -10.76 -14.18
CA PRO A 179 11.95 -11.97 -13.73
C PRO A 179 12.61 -11.79 -12.34
N PRO A 180 12.67 -12.84 -11.50
CA PRO A 180 13.23 -12.78 -10.14
C PRO A 180 14.61 -12.13 -10.05
N GLU A 181 15.48 -12.40 -11.02
CA GLU A 181 16.84 -11.87 -11.07
C GLU A 181 16.85 -10.35 -11.30
N GLN A 182 15.88 -9.83 -12.05
CA GLN A 182 15.69 -8.39 -12.23
C GLN A 182 15.09 -7.76 -10.97
N MET A 183 14.18 -8.46 -10.28
CA MET A 183 13.64 -7.99 -8.99
C MET A 183 14.76 -7.88 -7.95
N LEU A 184 15.56 -8.94 -7.75
CA LEU A 184 16.72 -8.90 -6.86
C LEU A 184 17.78 -7.89 -7.34
N GLY A 185 17.91 -7.70 -8.65
CA GLY A 185 18.72 -6.65 -9.26
C GLY A 185 18.30 -5.25 -8.84
N ALA A 186 16.99 -4.97 -8.86
CA ALA A 186 16.43 -3.70 -8.44
C ALA A 186 16.58 -3.48 -6.93
N ILE A 187 16.41 -4.53 -6.12
CA ILE A 187 16.51 -4.47 -4.66
C ILE A 187 17.95 -4.22 -4.20
N PHE A 188 18.91 -4.98 -4.73
CA PHE A 188 20.28 -5.01 -4.20
C PHE A 188 21.31 -4.31 -5.08
N GLY A 189 20.92 -3.75 -6.22
CA GLY A 189 21.82 -3.05 -7.15
C GLY A 189 22.98 -3.95 -7.60
N ASN A 190 24.23 -3.54 -7.37
CA ASN A 190 25.43 -4.31 -7.74
C ASN A 190 25.91 -5.28 -6.64
N ASN A 191 25.20 -5.40 -5.51
CA ASN A 191 25.63 -6.25 -4.40
C ASN A 191 25.29 -7.73 -4.66
N THR A 192 26.20 -8.44 -5.34
CA THR A 192 26.04 -9.86 -5.67
C THR A 192 25.85 -10.75 -4.44
N ALA A 193 26.60 -10.50 -3.36
CA ALA A 193 26.52 -11.33 -2.15
C ALA A 193 25.13 -11.27 -1.50
N SER A 194 24.53 -10.08 -1.42
CA SER A 194 23.15 -9.94 -0.89
C SER A 194 22.10 -10.57 -1.79
N LYS A 195 22.27 -10.51 -3.12
CA LYS A 195 21.37 -11.21 -4.06
C LYS A 195 21.42 -12.73 -3.87
N GLU A 196 22.62 -13.28 -3.74
CA GLU A 196 22.81 -14.71 -3.51
C GLU A 196 22.22 -15.13 -2.17
N LEU A 197 22.48 -14.34 -1.11
CA LEU A 197 21.90 -14.59 0.21
C LEU A 197 20.37 -14.57 0.19
N ALA A 198 19.75 -13.56 -0.44
CA ALA A 198 18.30 -13.50 -0.59
C ALA A 198 17.75 -14.67 -1.42
N ARG A 199 18.44 -15.08 -2.49
CA ARG A 199 18.03 -16.23 -3.30
C ARG A 199 18.08 -17.55 -2.52
N LEU A 200 19.02 -17.70 -1.60
CA LEU A 200 19.16 -18.89 -0.73
C LEU A 200 18.02 -19.04 0.29
N HIS A 201 17.27 -17.98 0.58
CA HIS A 201 16.07 -18.07 1.41
C HIS A 201 14.97 -18.93 0.76
N TYR A 202 14.95 -18.98 -0.57
CA TYR A 202 13.91 -19.68 -1.34
C TYR A 202 14.36 -21.06 -1.83
N PRO A 203 13.43 -22.03 -1.99
CA PRO A 203 13.75 -23.34 -2.53
C PRO A 203 14.55 -23.26 -3.84
N SER A 204 15.57 -24.10 -3.98
CA SER A 204 16.42 -24.13 -5.18
C SER A 204 15.64 -24.59 -6.42
N ASN A 205 14.61 -25.41 -6.24
CA ASN A 205 13.73 -25.93 -7.29
C ASN A 205 12.46 -25.09 -7.51
N ALA A 206 12.35 -23.91 -6.89
CA ALA A 206 11.21 -23.02 -7.11
C ALA A 206 11.15 -22.57 -8.58
N THR A 207 9.94 -22.58 -9.13
CA THR A 207 9.64 -22.01 -10.44
C THR A 207 9.81 -20.49 -10.44
N VAL A 208 9.90 -19.91 -11.64
CA VAL A 208 9.98 -18.44 -11.82
C VAL A 208 8.80 -17.74 -11.12
N ALA A 209 7.57 -18.24 -11.31
CA ALA A 209 6.37 -17.65 -10.72
C ALA A 209 6.36 -17.75 -9.19
N GLU A 210 6.81 -18.88 -8.62
CA GLU A 210 6.94 -19.03 -7.17
C GLU A 210 7.96 -18.05 -6.60
N LEU A 211 9.11 -17.87 -7.26
CA LEU A 211 10.11 -16.90 -6.85
C LEU A 211 9.60 -15.46 -6.95
N GLN A 212 8.92 -15.10 -8.05
CA GLN A 212 8.30 -13.77 -8.19
C GLN A 212 7.30 -13.51 -7.05
N SER A 213 6.41 -14.48 -6.79
CA SER A 213 5.41 -14.39 -5.74
C SER A 213 6.05 -14.21 -4.36
N ARG A 214 7.04 -15.03 -4.02
CA ARG A 214 7.69 -14.99 -2.70
C ARG A 214 8.55 -13.75 -2.50
N ILE A 215 9.38 -13.38 -3.47
CA ILE A 215 10.18 -12.14 -3.39
C ILE A 215 9.25 -10.92 -3.24
N LEU A 216 8.16 -10.88 -4.01
CA LEU A 216 7.20 -9.78 -3.93
C LEU A 216 6.52 -9.73 -2.55
N THR A 217 6.04 -10.87 -2.06
CA THR A 217 5.39 -11.01 -0.75
C THR A 217 6.30 -10.57 0.38
N ASP A 218 7.54 -11.08 0.39
CA ASP A 218 8.48 -10.81 1.48
C ASP A 218 8.98 -9.38 1.40
N TYR A 219 9.59 -8.98 0.28
CA TYR A 219 10.21 -7.67 0.18
C TYR A 219 9.19 -6.54 0.20
N SER A 220 8.21 -6.54 -0.71
CA SER A 220 7.38 -5.35 -0.97
C SER A 220 6.21 -5.18 -0.02
N TYR A 221 5.83 -6.23 0.69
CA TYR A 221 4.67 -6.22 1.58
C TYR A 221 5.09 -6.52 3.03
N THR A 222 5.50 -7.75 3.32
CA THR A 222 5.76 -8.21 4.70
C THR A 222 6.87 -7.39 5.37
N CYS A 223 8.02 -7.27 4.71
CA CYS A 223 9.18 -6.57 5.25
C CYS A 223 9.01 -5.07 5.25
N THR A 224 8.37 -4.49 4.23
CA THR A 224 7.98 -3.08 4.24
C THR A 224 7.05 -2.76 5.41
N THR A 225 6.04 -3.60 5.65
CA THR A 225 5.08 -3.41 6.73
C THR A 225 5.73 -3.56 8.10
N SER A 226 6.61 -4.56 8.27
CA SER A 226 7.40 -4.71 9.49
C SER A 226 8.26 -3.46 9.74
N ALA A 227 9.04 -3.02 8.75
CA ALA A 227 9.92 -1.86 8.88
C ALA A 227 9.16 -0.56 9.21
N ILE A 228 8.01 -0.31 8.58
CA ILE A 228 7.15 0.83 8.88
C ILE A 228 6.62 0.74 10.32
N ALA A 229 6.12 -0.42 10.72
CA ALA A 229 5.53 -0.62 12.05
C ALA A 229 6.57 -0.42 13.17
N GLU A 230 7.76 -0.99 13.01
CA GLU A 230 8.84 -0.88 14.00
C GLU A 230 9.38 0.54 14.11
N LEU A 231 9.61 1.22 12.98
CA LEU A 231 10.09 2.61 12.99
C LEU A 231 9.09 3.53 13.71
N LEU A 232 7.80 3.41 13.40
CA LEU A 232 6.77 4.25 14.02
C LEU A 232 6.60 3.95 15.52
N ALA A 233 6.63 2.67 15.91
CA ALA A 233 6.55 2.27 17.32
C ALA A 233 7.75 2.80 18.13
N HIS A 234 8.96 2.82 17.55
CA HIS A 234 10.14 3.44 18.17
C HIS A 234 10.01 4.96 18.36
N GLY A 235 9.19 5.63 17.55
CA GLY A 235 8.90 7.06 17.65
C GLY A 235 7.83 7.41 18.68
N TYR A 236 7.47 6.48 19.58
CA TYR A 236 6.41 6.64 20.57
C TYR A 236 4.99 6.77 19.96
N GLN A 237 4.78 6.31 18.73
CA GLN A 237 3.43 6.17 18.16
C GLN A 237 2.75 4.90 18.70
N ASN A 238 1.43 4.97 18.88
CA ASN A 238 0.62 3.80 19.19
C ASN A 238 0.40 2.99 17.90
N VAL A 239 1.11 1.86 17.76
CA VAL A 239 1.07 1.01 16.56
C VAL A 239 0.62 -0.40 16.89
N TRP A 240 -0.36 -0.91 16.13
CA TRP A 240 -0.80 -2.30 16.18
C TRP A 240 -0.60 -2.96 14.84
N ARG A 241 -0.14 -4.22 14.87
CA ARG A 241 0.10 -4.99 13.65
C ARG A 241 -0.80 -6.22 13.56
N TYR A 242 -1.27 -6.53 12.35
CA TYR A 242 -1.93 -7.79 12.03
C TYR A 242 -1.25 -8.52 10.87
N PHE A 243 -1.48 -9.83 10.78
CA PHE A 243 -1.10 -10.69 9.67
C PHE A 243 -2.28 -11.56 9.26
N PHE A 244 -2.71 -11.45 8.00
CA PHE A 244 -3.83 -12.19 7.46
C PHE A 244 -3.36 -13.43 6.71
N ASN A 245 -3.75 -14.61 7.20
CA ASN A 245 -3.38 -15.90 6.68
C ASN A 245 -4.61 -16.83 6.66
N ALA A 246 -5.69 -16.37 6.01
CA ALA A 246 -6.92 -17.13 5.85
C ALA A 246 -7.24 -17.31 4.37
N THR A 247 -7.72 -18.51 4.02
CA THR A 247 -8.11 -18.86 2.65
C THR A 247 -9.53 -19.39 2.64
N PHE A 248 -10.31 -18.94 1.65
CA PHE A 248 -11.69 -19.36 1.47
C PHE A 248 -11.93 -19.70 0.00
N PRO A 249 -12.49 -20.88 -0.33
CA PRO A 249 -12.68 -21.30 -1.72
C PRO A 249 -13.47 -20.31 -2.56
N ASN A 250 -14.51 -19.71 -1.97
CA ASN A 250 -15.37 -18.72 -2.62
C ASN A 250 -14.78 -17.30 -2.73
N ASN A 251 -13.56 -17.11 -2.24
CA ASN A 251 -12.83 -15.84 -2.27
C ASN A 251 -11.48 -15.96 -3.00
N ALA A 252 -11.14 -17.15 -3.50
CA ALA A 252 -9.87 -17.39 -4.18
C ALA A 252 -10.04 -17.22 -5.70
N PRO A 253 -9.21 -16.38 -6.38
CA PRO A 253 -9.27 -16.23 -7.84
C PRO A 253 -8.81 -17.49 -8.58
N PHE A 254 -8.00 -18.32 -7.92
CA PHE A 254 -7.58 -19.65 -8.36
C PHE A 254 -7.20 -20.51 -7.13
N LYS A 255 -7.14 -21.83 -7.31
CA LYS A 255 -7.04 -22.80 -6.21
C LYS A 255 -5.83 -22.61 -5.30
N GLU A 256 -4.71 -22.15 -5.84
CA GLU A 256 -3.44 -21.94 -5.13
C GLU A 256 -3.16 -20.48 -4.77
N ALA A 257 -4.16 -19.59 -4.81
CA ALA A 257 -3.97 -18.17 -4.54
C ALA A 257 -3.55 -17.88 -3.08
N GLY A 258 -3.82 -18.77 -2.14
CA GLY A 258 -3.46 -18.55 -0.74
C GLY A 258 -4.19 -17.33 -0.14
N ALA A 259 -3.57 -16.68 0.84
CA ALA A 259 -4.01 -15.38 1.35
C ALA A 259 -3.48 -14.27 0.43
N TRP A 260 -4.04 -14.17 -0.77
CA TRP A 260 -3.58 -13.31 -1.85
C TRP A 260 -3.74 -11.81 -1.53
N HIS A 261 -3.06 -10.95 -2.30
CA HIS A 261 -3.16 -9.50 -2.17
C HIS A 261 -4.61 -9.01 -2.30
N THR A 262 -5.10 -8.18 -1.37
CA THR A 262 -6.51 -7.72 -1.28
C THR A 262 -7.55 -8.75 -0.78
N SER A 263 -7.15 -9.99 -0.50
CA SER A 263 -8.09 -11.06 -0.11
C SER A 263 -8.81 -10.84 1.21
N GLU A 264 -8.29 -9.96 2.06
CA GLU A 264 -8.86 -9.58 3.36
C GLU A 264 -9.94 -8.50 3.24
N ILE A 265 -9.94 -7.70 2.15
CA ILE A 265 -10.89 -6.59 1.95
C ILE A 265 -12.35 -7.06 2.08
N PRO A 266 -12.81 -8.13 1.39
CA PRO A 266 -14.20 -8.53 1.48
C PRO A 266 -14.61 -8.96 2.90
N LEU A 267 -13.66 -9.41 3.72
CA LEU A 267 -13.90 -9.78 5.12
C LEU A 267 -13.97 -8.54 6.01
N VAL A 268 -13.11 -7.53 5.77
CA VAL A 268 -13.16 -6.23 6.45
C VAL A 268 -14.48 -5.50 6.19
N PHE A 269 -15.02 -5.60 4.96
CA PHE A 269 -16.26 -4.91 4.58
C PHE A 269 -17.53 -5.76 4.77
N GLY A 270 -17.41 -7.06 5.08
CA GLY A 270 -18.57 -7.96 5.12
C GLY A 270 -19.21 -8.18 3.74
N THR A 271 -18.45 -8.01 2.66
CA THR A 271 -18.90 -8.09 1.26
C THR A 271 -18.34 -9.31 0.52
N TYR A 272 -17.83 -10.31 1.23
CA TYR A 272 -17.41 -11.57 0.62
C TYR A 272 -18.60 -12.29 -0.03
N ARG A 273 -18.32 -13.13 -1.03
CA ARG A 273 -19.36 -13.92 -1.73
C ARG A 273 -20.07 -14.84 -0.74
N VAL A 274 -21.40 -14.77 -0.68
CA VAL A 274 -22.23 -15.65 0.16
C VAL A 274 -22.88 -16.70 -0.72
N ASP A 275 -22.50 -17.96 -0.53
CA ASP A 275 -22.86 -19.12 -1.34
C ASP A 275 -22.73 -20.44 -0.55
N ASN A 276 -22.84 -21.58 -1.24
CA ASN A 276 -22.71 -22.91 -0.64
C ASN A 276 -21.29 -23.28 -0.19
N GLU A 277 -20.28 -22.50 -0.57
CA GLU A 277 -18.88 -22.66 -0.17
C GLU A 277 -18.50 -21.77 1.03
N THR A 278 -19.44 -20.93 1.49
CA THR A 278 -19.24 -20.04 2.62
C THR A 278 -19.14 -20.82 3.92
N THR A 279 -17.98 -20.75 4.57
CA THR A 279 -17.72 -21.49 5.80
C THR A 279 -18.13 -20.70 7.04
N ALA A 280 -18.47 -21.39 8.13
CA ALA A 280 -18.73 -20.73 9.41
C ALA A 280 -17.48 -19.99 9.95
N ALA A 281 -16.27 -20.43 9.59
CA ALA A 281 -15.02 -19.74 9.91
C ALA A 281 -14.90 -18.41 9.17
N GLN A 282 -15.31 -18.35 7.90
CA GLN A 282 -15.33 -17.11 7.11
C GLN A 282 -16.23 -16.05 7.73
N VAL A 283 -17.45 -16.44 8.11
CA VAL A 283 -18.43 -15.54 8.75
C VAL A 283 -17.85 -14.98 10.05
N ARG A 284 -17.37 -15.86 10.94
CA ARG A 284 -16.78 -15.44 12.23
C ARG A 284 -15.56 -14.54 12.05
N LEU A 285 -14.70 -14.85 11.08
CA LEU A 285 -13.51 -14.06 10.82
C LEU A 285 -13.88 -12.66 10.31
N SER A 286 -14.84 -12.56 9.39
CA SER A 286 -15.35 -11.27 8.93
C SER A 286 -15.94 -10.46 10.08
N ASP A 287 -16.77 -11.05 10.93
CA ASP A 287 -17.34 -10.38 12.10
C ASP A 287 -16.24 -9.88 13.06
N SER A 288 -15.20 -10.70 13.28
CA SER A 288 -14.05 -10.37 14.12
C SER A 288 -13.26 -9.19 13.57
N MET A 289 -12.97 -9.20 12.26
CA MET A 289 -12.25 -8.13 11.56
C MET A 289 -13.07 -6.84 11.52
N GLN A 290 -14.35 -6.89 11.13
CA GLN A 290 -15.25 -5.74 11.17
C GLN A 290 -15.30 -5.10 12.57
N SER A 291 -15.41 -5.94 13.60
CA SER A 291 -15.39 -5.47 14.98
C SER A 291 -14.06 -4.80 15.33
N ALA A 292 -12.92 -5.35 14.92
CA ALA A 292 -11.60 -4.80 15.19
C ALA A 292 -11.38 -3.45 14.48
N TRP A 293 -11.69 -3.35 13.19
CA TRP A 293 -11.58 -2.10 12.42
C TRP A 293 -12.52 -1.03 12.97
N ALA A 294 -13.79 -1.36 13.21
CA ALA A 294 -14.76 -0.41 13.76
C ALA A 294 -14.45 -0.03 15.21
N GLY A 295 -13.95 -0.96 16.02
CA GLY A 295 -13.49 -0.71 17.38
C GLY A 295 -12.35 0.29 17.41
N PHE A 296 -11.31 0.03 16.60
CA PHE A 296 -10.17 0.93 16.45
C PHE A 296 -10.59 2.32 15.94
N ALA A 297 -11.46 2.39 14.92
CA ALA A 297 -11.96 3.67 14.42
C ALA A 297 -12.76 4.46 15.47
N LYS A 298 -13.45 3.79 16.41
CA LYS A 298 -14.21 4.43 17.50
C LYS A 298 -13.30 4.84 18.68
N HIS A 299 -12.35 3.99 19.05
CA HIS A 299 -11.48 4.14 20.22
C HIS A 299 -10.02 3.84 19.85
N PRO A 300 -9.38 4.73 19.07
CA PRO A 300 -8.06 4.43 18.49
C PRO A 300 -6.95 4.31 19.54
N GLU A 301 -7.05 5.02 20.66
CA GLU A 301 -6.08 4.93 21.77
C GLU A 301 -6.13 3.58 22.52
N ASP A 302 -7.29 2.92 22.53
CA ASP A 302 -7.44 1.61 23.18
C ASP A 302 -6.91 0.47 22.28
N GLY A 303 -6.68 0.77 21.00
CA GLY A 303 -6.29 -0.21 20.00
C GLY A 303 -7.43 -1.13 19.56
N PRO A 304 -7.12 -2.08 18.65
CA PRO A 304 -8.09 -3.03 18.10
C PRO A 304 -8.33 -4.26 19.00
N GLY A 305 -7.71 -4.33 20.18
CA GLY A 305 -7.89 -5.41 21.16
C GLY A 305 -6.74 -6.43 21.25
N TRP A 306 -5.54 -6.08 20.80
CA TRP A 306 -4.31 -6.86 21.00
C TRP A 306 -3.13 -5.93 21.36
N PRO A 307 -1.99 -6.46 21.81
CA PRO A 307 -0.84 -5.66 22.22
C PRO A 307 -0.28 -4.78 21.09
N MET A 308 0.24 -3.61 21.45
CA MET A 308 1.00 -2.75 20.53
C MET A 308 2.31 -3.42 20.15
N VAL A 309 2.85 -3.04 18.99
CA VAL A 309 4.17 -3.46 18.54
C VAL A 309 5.22 -3.13 19.61
N GLY A 310 5.98 -4.14 20.02
CA GLY A 310 7.03 -4.03 21.04
C GLY A 310 6.55 -4.03 22.49
N SER A 311 5.23 -4.08 22.75
CA SER A 311 4.72 -4.07 24.13
C SER A 311 4.73 -5.44 24.83
N GLN A 312 4.78 -6.54 24.05
CA GLN A 312 4.84 -7.93 24.53
C GLN A 312 5.57 -8.81 23.51
N ASP A 313 6.01 -10.00 23.93
CA ASP A 313 6.64 -10.99 23.03
C ASP A 313 5.73 -11.43 21.87
N LYS A 314 4.40 -11.41 22.09
CA LYS A 314 3.39 -11.77 21.09
C LYS A 314 2.50 -10.55 20.80
N ASP A 315 2.94 -9.73 19.87
CA ASP A 315 2.32 -8.45 19.51
C ASP A 315 1.71 -8.42 18.10
N LEU A 316 1.79 -9.52 17.35
CA LEU A 316 1.21 -9.63 16.01
C LEU A 316 -0.11 -10.39 16.05
N GLN A 317 -1.22 -9.75 15.71
CA GLN A 317 -2.51 -10.42 15.58
C GLN A 317 -2.54 -11.30 14.33
N LEU A 318 -2.77 -12.60 14.50
CA LEU A 318 -2.96 -13.53 13.40
C LEU A 318 -4.45 -13.67 13.06
N PHE A 319 -4.82 -13.44 11.81
CA PHE A 319 -6.14 -13.76 11.27
C PHE A 319 -6.04 -15.01 10.40
N ASP A 320 -6.43 -16.17 10.92
CA ASP A 320 -6.43 -17.45 10.20
C ASP A 320 -7.80 -18.16 10.29
N THR A 321 -7.94 -19.30 9.60
CA THR A 321 -9.18 -20.09 9.61
C THR A 321 -9.37 -20.92 10.88
N ASN A 322 -8.27 -21.26 11.58
CA ASN A 322 -8.28 -22.11 12.77
C ASN A 322 -8.78 -21.36 14.01
N TYR A 323 -8.55 -20.05 14.06
CA TYR A 323 -8.87 -19.15 15.16
C TYR A 323 -9.58 -17.92 14.60
N ALA A 324 -10.70 -18.15 13.91
CA ALA A 324 -11.55 -17.13 13.29
C ALA A 324 -12.17 -16.09 14.26
N VAL A 325 -11.67 -15.98 15.49
CA VAL A 325 -12.11 -15.07 16.55
C VAL A 325 -10.90 -14.32 17.10
N ARG A 326 -11.10 -13.09 17.58
CA ARG A 326 -10.06 -12.27 18.25
C ARG A 326 -9.23 -13.09 19.25
N GLY A 327 -7.93 -12.81 19.30
CA GLY A 327 -7.12 -13.11 20.49
C GLY A 327 -5.93 -14.06 20.27
N ARG A 328 -5.69 -14.58 19.06
CA ARG A 328 -4.40 -15.22 18.80
C ARG A 328 -3.37 -14.20 18.34
N THR A 329 -2.53 -13.77 19.27
CA THR A 329 -1.29 -13.08 18.94
C THR A 329 -0.14 -14.09 18.82
N ILE A 330 0.79 -13.80 17.92
CA ILE A 330 2.00 -14.58 17.70
C ILE A 330 3.22 -13.67 17.84
N ASP A 331 4.39 -14.29 17.99
CA ASP A 331 5.66 -13.57 17.87
C ASP A 331 5.82 -13.12 16.42
N ARG A 332 5.99 -11.81 16.20
CA ARG A 332 6.12 -11.22 14.87
C ARG A 332 7.34 -11.74 14.10
N ASN A 333 8.39 -12.18 14.80
CA ASN A 333 9.58 -12.76 14.16
C ASN A 333 9.27 -14.02 13.36
N LEU A 334 8.20 -14.74 13.68
CA LEU A 334 7.74 -15.90 12.90
C LEU A 334 7.29 -15.51 11.49
N VAL A 335 6.83 -14.28 11.30
CA VAL A 335 6.42 -13.72 10.00
C VAL A 335 7.58 -12.96 9.35
N ASP A 336 8.39 -12.27 10.16
CA ASP A 336 9.44 -11.37 9.68
C ASP A 336 10.79 -12.05 9.41
N THR A 337 10.89 -13.37 9.56
CA THR A 337 12.17 -14.10 9.38
C THR A 337 12.82 -13.81 8.02
N ALA A 338 12.03 -13.72 6.95
CA ALA A 338 12.49 -13.40 5.60
C ALA A 338 13.17 -12.01 5.52
N CYS A 339 12.80 -11.07 6.39
CA CYS A 339 13.30 -9.70 6.36
C CYS A 339 14.77 -9.59 6.72
N SER A 340 15.33 -10.57 7.41
CA SER A 340 16.78 -10.65 7.66
C SER A 340 17.62 -10.85 6.39
N TYR A 341 16.99 -11.28 5.28
CA TYR A 341 17.63 -11.46 3.98
C TYR A 341 17.55 -10.21 3.09
N TYR A 342 16.78 -9.20 3.51
CA TYR A 342 16.52 -7.99 2.74
C TYR A 342 17.05 -6.75 3.47
N ASP A 343 17.69 -5.85 2.71
CA ASP A 343 17.98 -4.51 3.23
C ASP A 343 16.74 -3.63 3.07
N VAL A 344 15.91 -3.58 4.12
CA VAL A 344 14.69 -2.75 4.15
C VAL A 344 14.98 -1.26 4.33
N SER A 345 16.24 -0.86 4.56
CA SER A 345 16.59 0.56 4.69
C SER A 345 16.29 1.34 3.41
N ALA A 346 16.41 0.69 2.24
CA ALA A 346 16.01 1.26 0.95
C ALA A 346 14.54 1.66 0.93
N GLN A 347 13.66 0.86 1.53
CA GLN A 347 12.21 1.12 1.55
C GLN A 347 11.82 2.26 2.50
N LEU A 348 12.56 2.42 3.60
CA LEU A 348 12.40 3.53 4.53
C LEU A 348 12.96 4.86 3.98
N ASN A 349 13.99 4.75 3.13
CA ASN A 349 14.69 5.86 2.47
C ASN A 349 14.22 6.12 1.03
N GLY A 350 13.16 5.43 0.57
CA GLY A 350 12.49 5.70 -0.70
C GLY A 350 13.24 5.37 -1.99
N LEU A 351 14.01 4.29 -1.98
CA LEU A 351 14.68 3.73 -3.17
C LEU A 351 13.90 2.55 -3.74
#